data_AF-A0A168LBB0-F1
#
_entry.id   AF-A0A168LBB0-F1
#
_cell.length_a   1.000
_cell.length_b   1.000
_cell.length_c   1.000
_cell.angle_alpha   90.00
_cell.angle_beta   90.00
_cell.angle_gamma   90.00
#
_symmetry.space_group_name_H-M   'P 1'
#
loop_
_entity.id
_entity.type
_entity.pdbx_description
1 polymer ?
#
loop_
_entity_poly.entity_id
_entity_poly.type
_entity_poly.pdbx_seq_one_letter_code
_entity_poly.pdbx_strand_id
1 'polypeptide(L)'
;HDLCAQVDATSPDGTAFDDILLACTAAADRLDRAKAMYLRLFPNEPMFGGAKTSDAEADIKTEDIPGLKTEADEDLPMAKVYLAAKPFVDHFEKLFILKKVNINDVYPRYLEWSLGSAYRKHVAKKRGELAPGSVETWEMAKEWLLKFKDTPANRWKNLQALVKLEVEYGESSDDLHHRLSRDFERLGAEKFTAAEVLLASALRSAPHTWSGKLHDTMEKSITKGPMSLNDALQMLSSIGLVSPRPDKRKDAG
;
A
#
# COMPACT_ATOMS: atom_id res chain seq x y z
N HIS A 1 37.11 -8.71 20.04
CA HIS A 1 36.31 -9.73 20.75
C HIS A 1 35.98 -10.80 19.73
N ASP A 2 36.89 -11.77 19.61
CA ASP A 2 36.78 -12.95 18.74
C ASP A 2 35.77 -13.93 19.32
N LEU A 3 34.81 -14.37 18.49
CA LEU A 3 33.84 -15.43 18.79
C LEU A 3 34.16 -16.72 18.01
N CYS A 4 35.45 -17.02 17.84
CA CYS A 4 35.94 -18.25 17.20
C CYS A 4 36.79 -19.10 18.13
N ALA A 5 36.42 -19.20 19.41
CA ALA A 5 37.11 -20.08 20.35
C ALA A 5 36.10 -20.87 21.17
N GLN A 6 35.78 -22.08 20.69
CA GLN A 6 35.73 -23.33 21.48
C GLN A 6 35.07 -24.41 20.62
N VAL A 7 35.90 -25.17 19.91
CA VAL A 7 35.57 -26.55 19.56
C VAL A 7 36.59 -27.39 20.31
N ASP A 8 36.15 -27.96 21.43
CA ASP A 8 36.93 -28.91 22.21
C ASP A 8 37.21 -30.14 21.35
N ALA A 9 38.46 -30.27 20.92
CA ALA A 9 38.96 -31.41 20.18
C ALA A 9 39.27 -32.56 21.14
N THR A 10 38.26 -33.33 21.52
CA THR A 10 38.44 -34.65 22.14
C THR A 10 37.33 -35.61 21.72
N SER A 11 37.48 -36.22 20.54
CA SER A 11 36.90 -37.54 20.25
C SER A 11 37.88 -38.34 19.36
N PRO A 12 38.16 -39.63 19.66
CA PRO A 12 39.22 -40.41 18.98
C PRO A 12 38.78 -41.07 17.65
N ASP A 13 37.58 -40.78 17.15
CA ASP A 13 37.09 -41.38 15.92
C ASP A 13 36.98 -40.31 14.83
N GLY A 14 37.62 -40.54 13.68
CA GLY A 14 37.62 -39.65 12.51
C GLY A 14 36.23 -39.35 11.91
N THR A 15 35.17 -39.90 12.51
CA THR A 15 33.76 -39.70 12.14
C THR A 15 33.26 -38.28 12.45
N ALA A 16 33.74 -37.64 13.53
CA ALA A 16 33.30 -36.29 13.89
C ALA A 16 33.78 -35.22 12.90
N PHE A 17 34.94 -35.42 12.28
CA PHE A 17 35.46 -34.53 11.25
C PHE A 17 34.70 -34.68 9.93
N ASP A 18 34.37 -35.92 9.55
CA ASP A 18 33.54 -36.21 8.39
C ASP A 18 32.11 -35.66 8.53
N ASP A 19 31.53 -35.73 9.74
CA ASP A 19 30.22 -35.15 10.03
C ASP A 19 30.22 -33.62 9.92
N ILE A 20 31.29 -32.94 10.34
CA ILE A 20 31.45 -31.50 10.18
C ILE A 20 31.58 -31.12 8.71
N LEU A 21 32.40 -31.86 7.94
CA LEU A 21 32.54 -31.65 6.48
C LEU A 21 31.20 -31.87 5.75
N LEU A 22 30.43 -32.88 6.14
CA LEU A 22 29.11 -33.15 5.60
C LEU A 22 28.11 -32.02 5.94
N ALA A 23 28.16 -31.50 7.16
CA ALA A 23 27.35 -30.34 7.56
C ALA A 23 27.73 -29.07 6.79
N CYS A 24 29.02 -28.83 6.58
CA CYS A 24 29.53 -27.69 5.80
C CYS A 24 29.12 -27.76 4.33
N THR A 25 29.20 -28.94 3.70
CA THR A 25 28.77 -29.15 2.31
C THR A 25 27.26 -29.01 2.15
N ALA A 26 26.46 -29.57 3.07
CA ALA A 26 25.01 -29.37 3.09
C ALA A 26 24.61 -27.90 3.29
N ALA A 27 25.38 -27.14 4.09
CA ALA A 27 25.19 -25.70 4.27
C ALA A 27 25.55 -24.92 3.00
N ALA A 28 26.64 -25.27 2.31
CA ALA A 28 27.02 -24.68 1.03
C ALA A 28 25.94 -24.91 -0.04
N ASP A 29 25.39 -26.11 -0.15
CA ASP A 29 24.30 -26.41 -1.08
C ASP A 29 23.02 -25.61 -0.78
N ARG A 30 22.71 -25.40 0.51
CA ARG A 30 21.57 -24.55 0.92
C ARG A 30 21.82 -23.10 0.56
N LEU A 31 23.05 -22.61 0.76
CA LEU A 31 23.45 -21.26 0.41
C LEU A 31 23.34 -21.06 -1.11
N ASP A 32 23.84 -21.99 -1.92
CA ASP A 32 23.79 -21.87 -3.39
C ASP A 32 22.34 -21.93 -3.92
N ARG A 33 21.48 -22.77 -3.34
CA ARG A 33 20.04 -22.74 -3.64
C ARG A 33 19.40 -21.41 -3.27
N ALA A 34 19.74 -20.84 -2.11
CA ALA A 34 19.23 -19.54 -1.68
C ALA A 34 19.70 -18.41 -2.61
N LYS A 35 20.99 -18.41 -2.99
CA LYS A 35 21.55 -17.47 -3.98
C LYS A 35 20.84 -17.57 -5.32
N ALA A 36 20.61 -18.77 -5.83
CA ALA A 36 19.91 -18.99 -7.08
C ALA A 36 18.46 -18.48 -7.03
N MET A 37 17.74 -18.72 -5.91
CA MET A 37 16.41 -18.15 -5.71
C MET A 37 16.44 -16.62 -5.63
N TYR A 38 17.44 -16.06 -4.95
CA TYR A 38 17.61 -14.61 -4.82
C TYR A 38 17.91 -13.96 -6.17
N LEU A 39 18.87 -14.47 -6.94
CA LEU A 39 19.16 -13.98 -8.30
C LEU A 39 17.97 -14.12 -9.24
N ARG A 40 17.09 -15.11 -9.04
CA ARG A 40 15.85 -15.21 -9.80
C ARG A 40 14.88 -14.07 -9.51
N LEU A 41 14.88 -13.56 -8.28
CA LEU A 41 14.05 -12.42 -7.84
C LEU A 41 14.73 -11.08 -8.14
N PHE A 42 16.06 -11.05 -8.08
CA PHE A 42 16.91 -9.87 -8.25
C PHE A 42 18.07 -10.19 -9.21
N PRO A 43 17.82 -10.23 -10.53
CA PRO A 43 18.80 -10.67 -11.54
C PRO A 43 20.07 -9.83 -11.58
N ASN A 44 19.98 -8.58 -11.12
CA ASN A 44 21.06 -7.60 -11.17
C ASN A 44 21.77 -7.44 -9.82
N GLU A 45 21.53 -8.31 -8.82
CA GLU A 45 22.18 -8.20 -7.50
C GLU A 45 23.68 -8.56 -7.58
N PRO A 46 24.59 -7.61 -7.32
CA PRO A 46 26.03 -7.84 -7.44
C PRO A 46 26.58 -8.74 -6.32
N MET A 47 25.94 -8.78 -5.14
CA MET A 47 26.39 -9.59 -4.01
C MET A 47 26.38 -11.10 -4.30
N PHE A 48 25.58 -11.54 -5.28
CA PHE A 48 25.48 -12.95 -5.68
C PHE A 48 25.94 -13.22 -7.12
N GLY A 49 26.60 -12.26 -7.77
CA GLY A 49 27.15 -12.45 -9.12
C GLY A 49 26.19 -12.11 -10.27
N GLY A 50 25.11 -11.35 -9.99
CA GLY A 50 24.29 -10.73 -11.04
C GLY A 50 25.13 -9.79 -11.91
N ALA A 51 24.76 -9.66 -13.19
CA ALA A 51 25.48 -8.80 -14.12
C ALA A 51 25.40 -7.34 -13.66
N LYS A 52 26.55 -6.72 -13.39
CA LYS A 52 26.62 -5.29 -13.07
C LYS A 52 26.16 -4.49 -14.30
N THR A 53 25.03 -3.81 -14.19
CA THR A 53 24.76 -2.67 -15.07
C THR A 53 25.81 -1.59 -14.76
N SER A 54 26.45 -1.07 -15.81
CA SER A 54 27.64 -0.21 -15.69
C SER A 54 27.38 1.20 -15.15
N ASP A 55 26.24 1.42 -14.51
CA ASP A 55 25.86 2.74 -14.02
C ASP A 55 26.29 2.86 -12.57
N ALA A 56 27.10 3.89 -12.30
CA ALA A 56 27.58 4.24 -10.98
C ALA A 56 26.45 4.09 -9.95
N GLU A 57 26.67 3.24 -8.93
CA GLU A 57 25.76 3.09 -7.80
C GLU A 57 25.50 4.47 -7.19
N ALA A 58 24.39 5.08 -7.57
CA ALA A 58 23.95 6.30 -6.94
C ALA A 58 23.57 5.92 -5.51
N ASP A 59 24.38 6.37 -4.55
CA ASP A 59 24.16 6.12 -3.14
C ASP A 59 22.94 6.92 -2.66
N ILE A 60 21.74 6.34 -2.85
CA ILE A 60 20.50 6.87 -2.29
C ILE A 60 20.49 6.48 -0.82
N LYS A 61 20.76 7.46 0.05
CA LYS A 61 20.69 7.29 1.50
C LYS A 61 19.28 6.88 1.91
N THR A 62 19.18 5.96 2.86
CA THR A 62 17.90 5.50 3.43
C THR A 62 17.07 6.65 3.99
N GLU A 63 17.75 7.69 4.49
CA GLU A 63 17.15 8.92 5.01
C GLU A 63 16.42 9.75 3.93
N ASP A 64 16.72 9.57 2.64
CA ASP A 64 16.07 10.28 1.53
C ASP A 64 14.82 9.53 1.01
N ILE A 65 14.63 8.27 1.40
CA ILE A 65 13.61 7.38 0.85
C ILE A 65 12.27 7.67 1.54
N PRO A 66 11.17 7.88 0.78
CA PRO A 66 9.85 8.02 1.38
C PRO A 66 9.35 6.67 1.90
N GLY A 67 8.52 6.71 2.95
CA GLY A 67 7.83 5.53 3.47
C GLY A 67 6.35 5.51 3.07
N LEU A 68 5.76 4.33 2.87
CA LEU A 68 4.32 4.13 2.69
C LEU A 68 3.81 3.14 3.73
N LYS A 69 2.89 3.58 4.58
CA LYS A 69 2.32 2.73 5.64
C LYS A 69 0.80 2.77 5.68
N THR A 70 0.23 1.84 6.44
CA THR A 70 -1.17 1.87 6.85
C THR A 70 -1.32 2.45 8.25
N GLU A 71 -2.54 2.83 8.63
CA GLU A 71 -2.81 3.38 9.97
C GLU A 71 -2.53 2.39 11.11
N ALA A 72 -2.47 1.09 10.79
CA ALA A 72 -2.17 0.01 11.73
C ALA A 72 -0.67 -0.34 11.81
N ASP A 73 0.18 0.25 10.96
CA ASP A 73 1.61 -0.01 10.96
C ASP A 73 2.34 0.92 11.95
N GLU A 74 3.37 0.38 12.62
CA GLU A 74 4.32 1.15 13.42
C GLU A 74 5.00 2.24 12.58
N ASP A 75 5.59 3.24 13.25
CA ASP A 75 6.30 4.32 12.58
C ASP A 75 7.53 3.80 11.83
N LEU A 76 7.65 4.19 10.56
CA LEU A 76 8.78 3.84 9.71
C LEU A 76 9.87 4.91 9.88
N PRO A 77 11.15 4.53 10.07
CA PRO A 77 12.27 5.47 10.18
C PRO A 77 12.68 5.99 8.79
N MET A 78 11.80 6.77 8.15
CA MET A 78 11.94 7.29 6.78
C MET A 78 11.80 8.81 6.77
N ALA A 79 12.36 9.50 5.76
CA ALA A 79 12.32 10.97 5.64
C ALA A 79 10.91 11.55 5.77
N LYS A 80 9.98 10.91 5.06
CA LYS A 80 8.57 11.30 5.02
C LYS A 80 7.71 10.07 4.82
N VAL A 81 6.77 9.88 5.75
CA VAL A 81 5.88 8.73 5.77
C VAL A 81 4.51 9.13 5.24
N TYR A 82 4.04 8.43 4.22
CA TYR A 82 2.75 8.62 3.58
C TYR A 82 1.76 7.55 4.00
N LEU A 83 0.49 7.93 4.11
CA LEU A 83 -0.64 7.01 4.31
C LEU A 83 -1.39 6.69 3.01
N ALA A 84 -1.21 7.55 2.00
CA ALA A 84 -1.80 7.43 0.67
C ALA A 84 -0.72 7.02 -0.35
N ALA A 85 -1.05 6.07 -1.21
CA ALA A 85 -0.09 5.50 -2.17
C ALA A 85 0.32 6.48 -3.28
N LYS A 86 -0.59 7.38 -3.71
CA LYS A 86 -0.32 8.34 -4.80
C LYS A 86 0.79 9.34 -4.46
N PRO A 87 0.71 10.12 -3.36
CA PRO A 87 1.79 11.05 -3.02
C PRO A 87 3.11 10.34 -2.68
N PHE A 88 3.04 9.09 -2.21
CA PHE A 88 4.22 8.24 -2.06
C PHE A 88 4.87 7.94 -3.42
N VAL A 89 4.10 7.42 -4.38
CA VAL A 89 4.58 7.10 -5.73
C VAL A 89 5.19 8.32 -6.40
N ASP A 90 4.52 9.47 -6.33
CA ASP A 90 5.01 10.72 -6.91
C ASP A 90 6.33 11.17 -6.27
N HIS A 91 6.47 11.03 -4.95
CA HIS A 91 7.73 11.35 -4.26
C HIS A 91 8.83 10.35 -4.60
N PHE A 92 8.49 9.07 -4.65
CA PHE A 92 9.42 7.99 -4.98
C PHE A 92 9.98 8.18 -6.39
N GLU A 93 9.14 8.42 -7.40
CA GLU A 93 9.57 8.69 -8.78
C GLU A 93 10.45 9.94 -8.89
N LYS A 94 10.07 11.04 -8.20
CA LYS A 94 10.87 12.28 -8.18
C LYS A 94 12.27 12.07 -7.61
N LEU A 95 12.43 11.20 -6.61
CA LEU A 95 13.73 10.87 -6.04
C LEU A 95 14.67 10.24 -7.08
N PHE A 96 14.18 9.25 -7.85
CA PHE A 96 15.00 8.59 -8.88
C PHE A 96 15.32 9.51 -10.06
N ILE A 97 14.39 10.38 -10.44
CA ILE A 97 14.64 11.44 -11.44
C ILE A 97 15.76 12.38 -10.96
N LEU A 98 15.70 12.82 -9.70
CA LEU A 98 16.69 13.72 -9.11
C LEU A 98 18.08 13.07 -9.03
N LYS A 99 18.13 11.78 -8.67
CA LYS A 99 19.38 11.01 -8.57
C LYS A 99 19.86 10.48 -9.93
N LYS A 100 19.12 10.72 -11.03
CA LYS A 100 19.41 10.28 -12.40
C LYS A 100 19.63 8.78 -12.54
N VAL A 101 18.83 7.98 -11.83
CA VAL A 101 18.87 6.51 -11.88
C VAL A 101 17.64 6.00 -12.58
N ASN A 102 17.80 4.96 -13.40
CA ASN A 102 16.67 4.24 -13.96
C ASN A 102 15.93 3.48 -12.85
N ILE A 103 14.69 3.89 -12.59
CA ILE A 103 13.87 3.31 -11.52
C ILE A 103 13.70 1.81 -11.66
N ASN A 104 13.55 1.28 -12.88
CA ASN A 104 13.29 -0.15 -13.12
C ASN A 104 14.44 -1.04 -12.65
N ASP A 105 15.66 -0.52 -12.61
CA ASP A 105 16.84 -1.31 -12.27
C ASP A 105 17.05 -1.43 -10.76
N VAL A 106 16.56 -0.45 -9.99
CA VAL A 106 16.89 -0.31 -8.57
C VAL A 106 15.68 -0.26 -7.63
N TYR A 107 14.46 -0.02 -8.14
CA TYR A 107 13.28 0.09 -7.28
C TYR A 107 13.04 -1.12 -6.38
N PRO A 108 13.29 -2.40 -6.76
CA PRO A 108 12.90 -3.52 -5.92
C PRO A 108 13.57 -3.48 -4.55
N ARG A 109 14.85 -3.08 -4.50
CA ARG A 109 15.66 -2.95 -3.28
C ARG A 109 15.09 -1.87 -2.36
N TYR A 110 14.85 -0.68 -2.90
CA TYR A 110 14.38 0.46 -2.10
C TYR A 110 12.90 0.33 -1.72
N LEU A 111 12.10 -0.31 -2.56
CA LEU A 111 10.69 -0.52 -2.31
C LEU A 111 10.47 -1.38 -1.07
N GLU A 112 11.25 -2.45 -0.87
CA GLU A 112 11.10 -3.30 0.33
C GLU A 112 11.29 -2.55 1.64
N TRP A 113 12.22 -1.60 1.68
CA TRP A 113 12.49 -0.76 2.86
C TRP A 113 11.43 0.33 3.05
N SER A 114 10.92 0.88 1.95
CA SER A 114 9.91 1.95 1.96
C SER A 114 8.53 1.51 2.44
N LEU A 115 8.17 0.23 2.30
CA LEU A 115 6.82 -0.26 2.55
C LEU A 115 6.62 -0.76 3.99
N GLY A 116 5.53 -0.31 4.62
CA GLY A 116 4.97 -0.87 5.85
C GLY A 116 4.46 -2.30 5.66
N SER A 117 4.15 -2.98 6.78
CA SER A 117 3.96 -4.43 6.80
C SER A 117 2.82 -4.91 5.88
N ALA A 118 1.71 -4.17 5.83
CA ALA A 118 0.55 -4.52 5.01
C ALA A 118 0.84 -4.36 3.51
N TYR A 119 1.46 -3.25 3.09
CA TYR A 119 1.83 -3.01 1.69
C TYR A 119 2.91 -4.00 1.22
N ARG A 120 3.90 -4.31 2.07
CA ARG A 120 4.93 -5.31 1.77
C ARG A 120 4.32 -6.69 1.52
N LYS A 121 3.39 -7.13 2.38
CA LYS A 121 2.64 -8.38 2.20
C LYS A 121 1.82 -8.38 0.90
N HIS A 122 1.18 -7.25 0.57
CA HIS A 122 0.41 -7.13 -0.68
C HIS A 122 1.28 -7.26 -1.93
N VAL A 123 2.41 -6.54 -1.98
CA VAL A 123 3.35 -6.61 -3.10
C VAL A 123 3.94 -8.02 -3.22
N ALA A 124 4.35 -8.63 -2.11
CA ALA A 124 4.85 -10.01 -2.13
C ALA A 124 3.82 -11.01 -2.66
N LYS A 125 2.53 -10.85 -2.30
CA LYS A 125 1.44 -11.66 -2.85
C LYS A 125 1.32 -11.47 -4.36
N LYS A 126 1.34 -10.21 -4.84
CA LYS A 126 1.21 -9.88 -6.27
C LYS A 126 2.39 -10.41 -7.09
N ARG A 127 3.60 -10.35 -6.55
CA ARG A 127 4.80 -10.99 -7.13
C ARG A 127 4.62 -12.50 -7.29
N GLY A 128 4.02 -13.16 -6.30
CA GLY A 128 3.70 -14.59 -6.36
C GLY A 128 2.63 -14.97 -7.38
N GLU A 129 1.78 -14.01 -7.79
CA GLU A 129 0.74 -14.18 -8.81
C GLU A 129 1.27 -13.96 -10.25
N LEU A 130 2.53 -13.52 -10.41
CA LEU A 130 3.13 -13.32 -11.73
C LEU A 130 3.30 -14.64 -12.49
N ALA A 131 3.02 -14.60 -13.80
CA ALA A 131 3.23 -15.76 -14.66
C ALA A 131 4.73 -16.10 -14.75
N PRO A 132 5.10 -17.39 -14.85
CA PRO A 132 6.49 -17.80 -14.98
C PRO A 132 7.18 -17.11 -16.16
N GLY A 133 8.30 -16.43 -15.89
CA GLY A 133 9.06 -15.68 -16.91
C GLY A 133 8.65 -14.22 -17.11
N SER A 134 7.65 -13.73 -16.37
CA SER A 134 7.31 -12.30 -16.38
C SER A 134 8.37 -11.49 -15.63
N VAL A 135 8.80 -10.36 -16.20
CA VAL A 135 9.71 -9.41 -15.55
C VAL A 135 8.88 -8.37 -14.81
N GLU A 136 9.11 -8.22 -13.49
CA GLU A 136 8.46 -7.18 -12.69
C GLU A 136 9.02 -5.80 -13.07
N THR A 137 8.16 -4.91 -13.55
CA THR A 137 8.53 -3.52 -13.84
C THR A 137 8.00 -2.58 -12.77
N TRP A 138 8.59 -1.38 -12.64
CA TRP A 138 8.11 -0.37 -11.71
C TRP A 138 6.63 -0.02 -11.95
N GLU A 139 6.19 0.07 -13.20
CA GLU A 139 4.80 0.37 -13.53
C GLU A 139 3.82 -0.67 -12.99
N MET A 140 4.20 -1.96 -12.98
CA MET A 140 3.39 -3.01 -12.36
C MET A 140 3.33 -2.85 -10.84
N ALA A 141 4.47 -2.61 -10.19
CA ALA A 141 4.53 -2.39 -8.75
C ALA A 141 3.73 -1.16 -8.32
N LYS A 142 3.85 -0.05 -9.08
CA LYS A 142 3.06 1.17 -8.93
C LYS A 142 1.57 0.89 -9.00
N GLU A 143 1.13 0.14 -10.00
CA GLU A 143 -0.28 -0.25 -10.15
C GLU A 143 -0.78 -1.04 -8.92
N TRP A 144 0.02 -1.98 -8.40
CA TRP A 144 -0.34 -2.75 -7.21
C TRP A 144 -0.47 -1.86 -5.97
N LEU A 145 0.46 -0.93 -5.75
CA LEU A 145 0.43 0.00 -4.62
C LEU A 145 -0.79 0.91 -4.68
N LEU A 146 -1.10 1.46 -5.86
CA LEU A 146 -2.25 2.33 -6.08
C LEU A 146 -3.57 1.57 -5.89
N LYS A 147 -3.65 0.30 -6.30
CA LYS A 147 -4.86 -0.53 -6.22
C LYS A 147 -5.11 -1.14 -4.83
N PHE A 148 -4.09 -1.29 -3.98
CA PHE A 148 -4.23 -2.04 -2.72
C PHE A 148 -5.38 -1.55 -1.83
N LYS A 149 -5.49 -0.24 -1.64
CA LYS A 149 -6.58 0.37 -0.85
C LYS A 149 -7.73 0.90 -1.70
N ASP A 150 -7.65 0.81 -3.02
CA ASP A 150 -8.66 1.32 -3.95
C ASP A 150 -9.79 0.31 -4.20
N THR A 151 -10.33 -0.26 -3.12
CA THR A 151 -11.47 -1.18 -3.18
C THR A 151 -12.79 -0.41 -3.17
N PRO A 152 -13.87 -0.93 -3.77
CA PRO A 152 -15.19 -0.28 -3.73
C PRO A 152 -15.64 0.07 -2.30
N ALA A 153 -15.48 -0.85 -1.35
CA ALA A 153 -15.77 -0.62 0.07
C ALA A 153 -14.94 0.53 0.68
N ASN A 154 -13.63 0.61 0.39
CA ASN A 154 -12.80 1.71 0.87
C ASN A 154 -13.14 3.03 0.19
N ARG A 155 -13.46 3.02 -1.12
CA ARG A 155 -13.91 4.21 -1.84
C ARG A 155 -15.21 4.74 -1.26
N TRP A 156 -16.16 3.87 -0.93
CA TRP A 156 -17.38 4.27 -0.23
C TRP A 156 -17.09 4.82 1.17
N LYS A 157 -16.25 4.16 1.96
CA LYS A 157 -15.81 4.64 3.27
C LYS A 157 -15.15 6.02 3.19
N ASN A 158 -14.27 6.24 2.21
CA ASN A 158 -13.61 7.52 1.98
C ASN A 158 -14.59 8.60 1.56
N LEU A 159 -15.54 8.28 0.68
CA LEU A 159 -16.60 9.20 0.25
C LEU A 159 -17.48 9.63 1.44
N GLN A 160 -17.84 8.69 2.32
CA GLN A 160 -18.55 8.99 3.56
C GLN A 160 -17.74 9.85 4.53
N ALA A 161 -16.41 9.67 4.59
CA ALA A 161 -15.54 10.49 5.41
C ALA A 161 -15.43 11.92 4.86
N LEU A 162 -15.32 12.08 3.53
CA LEU A 162 -15.25 13.38 2.86
C LEU A 162 -16.46 14.26 3.19
N VAL A 163 -17.68 13.71 3.11
CA VAL A 163 -18.92 14.47 3.38
C VAL A 163 -19.16 14.77 4.86
N LYS A 164 -18.37 14.17 5.76
CA LYS A 164 -18.38 14.41 7.21
C LYS A 164 -17.33 15.43 7.65
N LEU A 165 -16.49 15.92 6.75
CA LEU A 165 -15.54 16.99 7.07
C LEU A 165 -16.33 18.26 7.41
N GLU A 166 -16.14 18.75 8.62
CA GLU A 166 -16.76 19.98 9.12
C GLU A 166 -15.69 20.98 9.57
N VAL A 167 -16.04 22.26 9.57
CA VAL A 167 -15.20 23.32 10.11
C VAL A 167 -15.17 23.18 11.64
N GLU A 168 -13.98 23.22 12.21
CA GLU A 168 -13.82 23.12 13.67
C GLU A 168 -14.06 24.49 14.33
N TYR A 169 -14.57 24.47 15.58
CA TYR A 169 -14.85 25.72 16.28
C TYR A 169 -13.55 26.45 16.62
N GLY A 170 -13.43 27.71 16.19
CA GLY A 170 -12.23 28.53 16.40
C GLY A 170 -11.11 28.29 15.39
N GLU A 171 -11.34 27.49 14.35
CA GLU A 171 -10.39 27.25 13.27
C GLU A 171 -10.26 28.48 12.35
N SER A 172 -9.03 28.85 12.00
CA SER A 172 -8.79 29.92 11.04
C SER A 172 -8.99 29.44 9.60
N SER A 173 -9.16 30.37 8.65
CA SER A 173 -9.29 30.01 7.23
C SER A 173 -8.05 29.29 6.68
N ASP A 174 -6.86 29.65 7.18
CA ASP A 174 -5.59 29.05 6.72
C ASP A 174 -5.42 27.64 7.29
N ASP A 175 -5.75 27.45 8.58
CA ASP A 175 -5.74 26.13 9.22
C ASP A 175 -6.75 25.18 8.55
N LEU A 176 -7.94 25.69 8.23
CA LEU A 176 -8.96 24.95 7.49
C LEU A 176 -8.46 24.54 6.10
N HIS A 177 -7.82 25.47 5.37
CA HIS A 177 -7.26 25.17 4.05
C HIS A 177 -6.21 24.05 4.12
N HIS A 178 -5.28 24.14 5.07
CA HIS A 178 -4.24 23.13 5.24
C HIS A 178 -4.80 21.77 5.65
N ARG A 179 -5.78 21.75 6.58
CA ARG A 179 -6.44 20.52 7.02
C ARG A 179 -7.22 19.86 5.89
N LEU A 180 -8.07 20.62 5.19
CA LEU A 180 -8.85 20.10 4.07
C LEU A 180 -7.97 19.59 2.94
N SER A 181 -6.90 20.30 2.60
CA SER A 181 -5.97 19.84 1.56
C SER A 181 -5.35 18.48 1.91
N ARG A 182 -4.91 18.32 3.16
CA ARG A 182 -4.38 17.04 3.67
C ARG A 182 -5.44 15.94 3.68
N ASP A 183 -6.67 16.23 4.13
CA ASP A 183 -7.75 15.25 4.15
C ASP A 183 -8.22 14.86 2.75
N PHE A 184 -8.27 15.81 1.81
CA PHE A 184 -8.59 15.53 0.41
C PHE A 184 -7.55 14.62 -0.24
N GLU A 185 -6.26 14.88 -0.02
CA GLU A 185 -5.19 13.99 -0.48
C GLU A 185 -5.27 12.61 0.17
N ARG A 186 -5.54 12.54 1.47
CA ARG A 186 -5.62 11.28 2.21
C ARG A 186 -6.80 10.41 1.76
N LEU A 187 -7.96 11.03 1.55
CA LEU A 187 -9.20 10.34 1.18
C LEU A 187 -9.30 10.09 -0.32
N GLY A 188 -8.44 10.73 -1.13
CA GLY A 188 -8.45 10.61 -2.58
C GLY A 188 -9.63 11.33 -3.21
N ALA A 189 -9.89 12.57 -2.79
CA ALA A 189 -11.03 13.37 -3.23
C ALA A 189 -11.13 13.49 -4.76
N GLU A 190 -9.99 13.49 -5.46
CA GLU A 190 -9.92 13.57 -6.92
C GLU A 190 -10.50 12.36 -7.65
N LYS A 191 -10.72 11.26 -6.93
CA LYS A 191 -11.28 10.02 -7.48
C LYS A 191 -12.81 10.03 -7.53
N PHE A 192 -13.45 11.06 -7.01
CA PHE A 192 -14.90 11.17 -6.93
C PHE A 192 -15.40 12.31 -7.83
N THR A 193 -16.50 12.04 -8.52
CA THR A 193 -17.25 13.01 -9.28
C THR A 193 -18.06 13.92 -8.34
N ALA A 194 -18.41 15.12 -8.81
CA ALA A 194 -19.31 15.99 -8.07
C ALA A 194 -20.67 15.32 -7.79
N ALA A 195 -21.15 14.47 -8.70
CA ALA A 195 -22.39 13.71 -8.52
C ALA A 195 -22.29 12.72 -7.35
N GLU A 196 -21.18 11.99 -7.23
CA GLU A 196 -20.93 11.07 -6.11
C GLU A 196 -20.86 11.80 -4.77
N VAL A 197 -20.20 12.97 -4.73
CA VAL A 197 -20.11 13.80 -3.52
C VAL A 197 -21.49 14.35 -3.13
N LEU A 198 -22.26 14.88 -4.08
CA LEU A 198 -23.62 15.37 -3.84
C LEU A 198 -24.54 14.25 -3.33
N LEU A 199 -24.46 13.08 -3.95
CA LEU A 199 -25.23 11.90 -3.55
C LEU A 199 -24.87 11.47 -2.12
N ALA A 200 -23.59 11.35 -1.80
CA ALA A 200 -23.14 11.00 -0.45
C ALA A 200 -23.54 12.05 0.59
N SER A 201 -23.53 13.34 0.22
CA SER A 201 -24.01 14.44 1.05
C SER A 201 -25.51 14.33 1.33
N ALA A 202 -26.32 14.07 0.30
CA ALA A 202 -27.76 13.86 0.44
C ALA A 202 -28.10 12.63 1.30
N LEU A 203 -27.26 11.58 1.21
CA LEU A 203 -27.41 10.36 2.00
C LEU A 203 -26.84 10.46 3.42
N ARG A 204 -26.15 11.56 3.76
CA ARG A 204 -25.53 11.73 5.09
C ARG A 204 -26.55 11.66 6.23
N SER A 205 -27.75 12.18 6.01
CA SER A 205 -28.87 12.16 6.95
C SER A 205 -29.90 11.07 6.66
N ALA A 206 -29.56 10.07 5.83
CA ALA A 206 -30.48 8.98 5.53
C ALA A 206 -30.82 8.17 6.80
N PRO A 207 -32.06 7.66 6.92
CA PRO A 207 -32.44 6.80 8.03
C PRO A 207 -31.49 5.61 8.20
N HIS A 208 -31.17 5.22 9.43
CA HIS A 208 -30.29 4.06 9.69
C HIS A 208 -30.81 2.77 9.04
N THR A 209 -32.13 2.64 8.88
CA THR A 209 -32.78 1.50 8.19
C THR A 209 -32.40 1.39 6.71
N TRP A 210 -31.90 2.47 6.10
CA TRP A 210 -31.47 2.52 4.71
C TRP A 210 -29.99 2.12 4.54
N SER A 211 -29.20 2.17 5.61
CA SER A 211 -27.73 2.07 5.57
C SER A 211 -27.21 0.81 4.86
N GLY A 212 -27.76 -0.37 5.17
CA GLY A 212 -27.32 -1.64 4.55
C GLY A 212 -27.58 -1.69 3.04
N LYS A 213 -28.80 -1.38 2.60
CA LYS A 213 -29.15 -1.39 1.17
C LYS A 213 -28.42 -0.29 0.38
N LEU A 214 -28.22 0.88 0.99
CA LEU A 214 -27.45 1.96 0.40
C LEU A 214 -25.97 1.57 0.25
N HIS A 215 -25.38 0.95 1.27
CA HIS A 215 -24.01 0.46 1.22
C HIS A 215 -23.81 -0.50 0.03
N ASP A 216 -24.65 -1.53 -0.06
CA ASP A 216 -24.55 -2.53 -1.14
C ASP A 216 -24.74 -1.93 -2.53
N THR A 217 -25.66 -0.97 -2.67
CA THR A 217 -25.95 -0.33 -3.96
C THR A 217 -24.85 0.64 -4.37
N MET A 218 -24.30 1.40 -3.42
CA MET A 218 -23.17 2.30 -3.66
C MET A 218 -21.91 1.53 -4.04
N GLU A 219 -21.62 0.43 -3.35
CA GLU A 219 -20.45 -0.40 -3.64
C GLU A 219 -20.53 -0.99 -5.07
N LYS A 220 -21.71 -1.48 -5.47
CA LYS A 220 -21.96 -1.95 -6.84
C LYS A 220 -21.83 -0.85 -7.88
N SER A 221 -22.26 0.38 -7.56
CA SER A 221 -22.23 1.50 -8.50
C SER A 221 -20.81 2.04 -8.68
N ILE A 222 -20.03 2.15 -7.59
CA ILE A 222 -18.60 2.49 -7.64
C ILE A 222 -17.81 1.49 -8.50
N THR A 223 -18.18 0.20 -8.46
CA THR A 223 -17.55 -0.83 -9.30
C THR A 223 -17.78 -0.61 -10.80
N LYS A 224 -18.89 0.05 -11.18
CA LYS A 224 -19.22 0.34 -12.59
C LYS A 224 -18.47 1.55 -13.16
N GLY A 225 -17.80 2.33 -12.33
CA GLY A 225 -17.04 3.51 -12.73
C GLY A 225 -17.65 4.84 -12.23
N PRO A 226 -17.13 5.98 -12.72
CA PRO A 226 -17.60 7.31 -12.31
C PRO A 226 -19.08 7.51 -12.62
N MET A 227 -19.85 8.03 -11.67
CA MET A 227 -21.28 8.27 -11.86
C MET A 227 -21.56 9.67 -12.42
N SER A 228 -22.45 9.75 -13.41
CA SER A 228 -23.10 11.01 -13.77
C SER A 228 -24.21 11.34 -12.76
N LEU A 229 -24.71 12.58 -12.80
CA LEU A 229 -25.86 12.98 -11.98
C LEU A 229 -27.10 12.13 -12.29
N ASN A 230 -27.31 11.79 -13.56
CA ASN A 230 -28.45 10.97 -13.97
C ASN A 230 -28.32 9.53 -13.44
N ASP A 231 -27.11 8.96 -13.46
CA ASP A 231 -26.86 7.63 -12.90
C ASP A 231 -27.14 7.60 -11.38
N ALA A 232 -26.71 8.64 -10.66
CA ALA A 232 -26.97 8.79 -9.23
C ALA A 232 -28.49 8.86 -8.92
N LEU A 233 -29.25 9.62 -9.71
CA LEU A 233 -30.70 9.73 -9.55
C LEU A 233 -31.43 8.43 -9.89
N GLN A 234 -31.03 7.75 -10.97
CA GLN A 234 -31.57 6.44 -11.34
C GLN A 234 -31.27 5.39 -10.26
N MET A 235 -30.05 5.42 -9.71
CA MET A 235 -29.67 4.56 -8.60
C MET A 235 -30.60 4.77 -7.39
N LEU A 236 -30.80 6.02 -6.95
CA LEU A 236 -31.73 6.34 -5.85
C LEU A 236 -33.16 5.87 -6.12
N SER A 237 -33.65 6.07 -7.36
CA SER A 237 -34.97 5.59 -7.76
C SER A 237 -35.08 4.06 -7.71
N SER A 238 -34.04 3.34 -8.13
CA SER A 238 -34.02 1.87 -8.18
C SER A 238 -34.00 1.21 -6.80
N ILE A 239 -33.50 1.93 -5.80
CA ILE A 239 -33.35 1.44 -4.43
C ILE A 239 -34.71 1.27 -3.72
N GLY A 240 -35.75 1.99 -4.15
CA GLY A 240 -37.13 1.78 -3.69
C GLY A 240 -37.32 1.94 -2.17
N LEU A 241 -36.46 2.73 -1.51
CA LEU A 241 -36.50 2.91 -0.06
C LEU A 241 -37.57 3.90 0.35
N VAL A 242 -38.38 3.53 1.35
CA VAL A 242 -39.39 4.38 1.96
C VAL A 242 -38.88 4.88 3.31
N SER A 243 -38.93 6.20 3.52
CA SER A 243 -38.47 6.79 4.77
C SER A 243 -39.54 6.49 5.82
N PRO A 244 -39.17 5.95 7.00
CA PRO A 244 -40.13 5.81 8.09
C PRO A 244 -40.75 7.18 8.38
N ARG A 245 -42.08 7.24 8.50
CA ARG A 245 -42.72 8.45 9.00
C ARG A 245 -42.33 8.61 10.47
N PRO A 246 -41.92 9.81 10.93
CA PRO A 246 -41.70 10.04 12.35
C PRO A 246 -43.03 9.79 13.08
N ASP A 247 -43.02 8.82 13.99
CA ASP A 247 -44.19 8.49 14.79
C ASP A 247 -44.31 9.51 15.92
N LYS A 248 -45.07 10.59 15.68
CA LYS A 248 -45.32 11.67 16.63
C LYS A 248 -45.94 11.21 17.96
N ARG A 249 -46.28 9.93 18.12
CA ARG A 249 -46.90 9.37 19.33
C ARG A 249 -45.90 8.88 20.38
N LYS A 250 -44.59 8.84 20.09
CA LYS A 250 -43.57 8.40 21.06
C LYS A 250 -42.89 9.52 21.85
N ASP A 251 -43.02 10.77 21.44
CA ASP A 251 -42.42 11.93 22.13
C ASP A 251 -43.39 12.65 23.09
N ALA A 252 -44.55 12.05 23.37
CA ALA A 252 -45.57 12.56 24.29
C ALA A 252 -45.85 11.60 25.45
N GLY A 253 -44.78 11.00 26.02
CA GLY A 253 -44.82 10.14 27.19
C GLY A 253 -43.78 10.59 28.21
#